data_AF-A0A1I8BJS4-F1
#
_entry.id   AF-A0A1I8BJS4-F1
#
_cell.length_a   1.000
_cell.length_b   1.000
_cell.length_c   1.000
_cell.angle_alpha   90.00
_cell.angle_beta   90.00
_cell.angle_gamma   90.00
#
_symmetry.space_group_name_H-M   'P 1'
#
loop_
_entity.id
_entity.type
_entity.pdbx_description
1 polymer ?
#
loop_
_entity_poly.entity_id
_entity_poly.type
_entity_poly.pdbx_seq_one_letter_code
_entity_poly.pdbx_strand_id
1 'polypeptide(L)'
;MYFLPIEAKIDVLKFLDFNQLFSVRLINWHFNSLVEQYELDFARKKQSLIYFAKLTERDYELYKCKEEILEEDVKEEKIGLLKRIWNKCWKKGEDKNIGKVMKRCTCDWRFISNEELEPFNFPISSQLFNKWQTAIDQQIPTYLDIGEHPLDEDIAIILIPDYHVRQQLALKLPVFPKNIEEIKIILCWFYRLFQCYFGSITYNNFMFNPEMVKLLFDDDNYLKLSSCVVRFSYWYLYDKPKINALKFIADYQIVNESLTLHYDPLCEDFKQYSEYLFKILINGGFRRADVFNRSLKDEMLFYWIINHIETSADLTKMVANVLLLFGGWSDLKLSERAEKFKELGETYISYGLSNIHNPKMKYDIFIHKRNIGKVDSVIIKKMWGDNVDYEITF
;
A
#
# COMPACT_ATOMS: atom_id res chain seq x y z
N MET A 1 30.37 12.81 7.51
CA MET A 1 29.06 12.99 6.87
C MET A 1 28.24 14.13 7.50
N TYR A 2 28.23 14.32 8.83
CA TYR A 2 27.51 15.42 9.50
C TYR A 2 27.83 16.85 9.00
N PHE A 3 29.10 17.13 8.69
CA PHE A 3 29.57 18.44 8.23
C PHE A 3 29.46 18.66 6.72
N LEU A 4 28.93 17.70 5.97
CA LEU A 4 28.74 17.87 4.53
C LEU A 4 27.50 18.75 4.26
N PRO A 5 27.51 19.56 3.19
CA PRO A 5 26.30 20.19 2.66
C PRO A 5 25.20 19.15 2.39
N ILE A 6 23.94 19.58 2.40
CA ILE A 6 22.78 18.69 2.28
C ILE A 6 22.81 17.92 0.96
N GLU A 7 23.22 18.59 -0.12
CA GLU A 7 23.35 18.04 -1.47
C GLU A 7 24.38 16.92 -1.49
N ALA A 8 25.54 17.14 -0.89
CA ALA A 8 26.61 16.13 -0.80
C ALA A 8 26.19 14.93 0.07
N LYS A 9 25.38 15.14 1.13
CA LYS A 9 24.82 14.03 1.92
C LYS A 9 23.86 13.20 1.07
N ILE A 10 22.97 13.84 0.31
CA ILE A 10 22.02 13.18 -0.59
C ILE A 10 22.77 12.39 -1.68
N ASP A 11 23.77 12.99 -2.31
CA ASP A 11 24.57 12.32 -3.33
C ASP A 11 25.24 11.07 -2.78
N VAL A 12 25.82 11.13 -1.59
CA VAL A 12 26.40 9.94 -0.92
C VAL A 12 25.34 8.87 -0.65
N LEU A 13 24.16 9.26 -0.14
CA LEU A 13 23.08 8.33 0.18
C LEU A 13 22.48 7.67 -1.07
N LYS A 14 22.47 8.35 -2.21
CA LYS A 14 22.02 7.78 -3.51
C LYS A 14 22.90 6.64 -4.01
N PHE A 15 24.15 6.55 -3.56
CA PHE A 15 25.05 5.44 -3.90
C PHE A 15 24.89 4.22 -2.99
N LEU A 16 24.12 4.32 -1.90
CA LEU A 16 23.84 3.18 -1.04
C LEU A 16 22.77 2.29 -1.69
N ASP A 17 22.99 0.98 -1.68
CA ASP A 17 21.93 0.04 -2.03
C ASP A 17 20.83 0.03 -0.96
N PHE A 18 19.71 -0.63 -1.25
CA PHE A 18 18.58 -0.71 -0.32
C PHE A 18 18.97 -1.21 1.08
N ASN A 19 19.80 -2.26 1.17
CA ASN A 19 20.18 -2.82 2.46
C ASN A 19 21.11 -1.87 3.21
N GLN A 20 22.05 -1.23 2.52
CA GLN A 20 22.95 -0.24 3.11
C GLN A 20 22.21 1.00 3.58
N LEU A 21 21.30 1.53 2.77
CA LEU A 21 20.47 2.68 3.12
C LEU A 21 19.57 2.34 4.32
N PHE A 22 18.95 1.17 4.30
CA PHE A 22 18.16 0.64 5.42
C PHE A 22 18.99 0.58 6.70
N SER A 23 20.19 0.00 6.67
CA SER A 23 21.10 -0.05 7.83
C SER A 23 21.48 1.35 8.32
N VAL A 24 21.76 2.31 7.43
CA VAL A 24 22.08 3.70 7.83
C VAL A 24 20.92 4.36 8.56
N ARG A 25 19.67 4.17 8.08
CA ARG A 25 18.48 4.74 8.74
C ARG A 25 18.30 4.20 10.16
N LEU A 26 18.55 2.89 10.35
CA LEU A 26 18.39 2.26 11.66
C LEU A 26 19.41 2.70 12.70
N ILE A 27 20.63 2.98 12.27
CA ILE A 27 21.73 3.27 13.18
C ILE A 27 21.83 4.78 13.44
N ASN A 28 21.23 5.63 12.60
CA ASN A 28 21.45 7.07 12.64
C ASN A 28 20.18 7.89 12.38
N TRP A 29 19.56 8.34 13.48
CA TRP A 29 18.37 9.21 13.46
C TRP A 29 18.54 10.50 12.64
N HIS A 30 19.75 11.08 12.59
CA HIS A 30 20.02 12.30 11.82
C HIS A 30 19.97 12.04 10.31
N PHE A 31 20.49 10.89 9.86
CA PHE A 31 20.31 10.49 8.47
C PHE A 31 18.90 10.00 8.19
N ASN A 32 18.18 9.46 9.18
CA ASN A 32 16.79 9.07 8.98
C ASN A 32 15.93 10.28 8.59
N SER A 33 16.02 11.41 9.29
CA SER A 33 15.30 12.63 8.92
C SER A 33 15.67 13.15 7.52
N LEU A 34 16.95 13.05 7.14
CA LEU A 34 17.38 13.40 5.79
C LEU A 34 16.83 12.45 4.73
N VAL A 35 16.89 11.15 5.00
CA VAL A 35 16.38 10.11 4.09
C VAL A 35 14.88 10.25 3.92
N GLU A 36 14.16 10.59 4.97
CA GLU A 36 12.71 10.86 4.96
C GLU A 36 12.36 12.08 4.12
N GLN A 37 13.11 13.18 4.25
CA GLN A 37 12.86 14.39 3.48
C GLN A 37 13.00 14.17 1.97
N TYR A 38 13.90 13.29 1.55
CA TYR A 38 14.19 12.99 0.14
C TYR A 38 13.86 11.53 -0.22
N GLU A 39 12.86 10.92 0.43
CA GLU A 39 12.60 9.47 0.35
C GLU A 39 12.25 9.00 -1.08
N LEU A 40 11.71 9.88 -1.91
CA LEU A 40 11.42 9.59 -3.31
C LEU A 40 12.68 9.63 -4.21
N ASP A 41 13.78 10.22 -3.73
CA ASP A 41 15.04 10.35 -4.46
C ASP A 41 16.03 9.22 -4.17
N PHE A 42 15.73 8.32 -3.22
CA PHE A 42 16.59 7.20 -2.84
C PHE A 42 16.13 5.86 -3.40
N ALA A 43 17.06 4.91 -3.47
CA ALA A 43 16.82 3.57 -3.99
C ALA A 43 15.78 2.81 -3.15
N ARG A 44 14.59 2.61 -3.72
CA ARG A 44 13.58 1.68 -3.20
C ARG A 44 13.77 0.31 -3.84
N LYS A 45 13.55 -0.76 -3.06
CA LYS A 45 13.50 -2.10 -3.64
C LYS A 45 12.24 -2.22 -4.49
N LYS A 46 12.41 -2.34 -5.80
CA LYS A 46 11.29 -2.54 -6.73
C LYS A 46 10.69 -3.93 -6.53
N GLN A 47 9.38 -3.98 -6.42
CA GLN A 47 8.56 -5.19 -6.40
C GLN A 47 7.49 -5.03 -7.48
N SER A 48 7.07 -6.11 -8.10
CA SER A 48 6.06 -6.04 -9.16
C SER A 48 4.65 -5.97 -8.59
N LEU A 49 4.33 -6.82 -7.62
CA LEU A 49 3.01 -6.88 -6.99
C LEU A 49 3.10 -7.16 -5.50
N ILE A 50 2.20 -6.54 -4.74
CA ILE A 50 1.84 -6.96 -3.39
C ILE A 50 0.31 -7.09 -3.28
N TYR A 51 -0.15 -8.17 -2.66
CA TYR A 51 -1.56 -8.34 -2.29
C TYR A 51 -1.68 -9.16 -1.01
N PHE A 52 -2.86 -9.14 -0.41
CA PHE A 52 -3.16 -9.84 0.83
C PHE A 52 -4.11 -10.99 0.55
N ALA A 53 -3.80 -12.18 1.07
CA ALA A 53 -4.59 -13.37 0.85
C ALA A 53 -4.79 -14.15 2.14
N LYS A 54 -5.97 -14.76 2.27
CA LYS A 54 -6.19 -15.85 3.20
C LYS A 54 -5.61 -17.11 2.56
N LEU A 55 -4.72 -17.79 3.25
CA LEU A 55 -4.10 -19.03 2.79
C LEU A 55 -5.06 -20.20 2.97
N THR A 56 -5.13 -21.04 1.95
CA THR A 56 -5.77 -22.35 2.00
C THR A 56 -4.72 -23.43 2.31
N GLU A 57 -5.16 -24.63 2.70
CA GLU A 57 -4.27 -25.79 2.86
C GLU A 57 -3.45 -26.06 1.59
N ARG A 58 -4.05 -25.86 0.41
CA ARG A 58 -3.35 -25.96 -0.87
C ARG A 58 -2.23 -24.92 -1.01
N ASP A 59 -2.45 -23.69 -0.54
CA ASP A 59 -1.41 -22.66 -0.59
C ASP A 59 -0.25 -23.05 0.32
N TYR A 60 -0.51 -23.58 1.51
CA TYR A 60 0.53 -24.08 2.40
C TYR A 60 1.41 -25.13 1.72
N GLU A 61 0.83 -26.11 1.03
CA GLU A 61 1.58 -27.12 0.28
C GLU A 61 2.39 -26.53 -0.90
N LEU A 62 1.90 -25.45 -1.52
CA LEU A 62 2.64 -24.74 -2.58
C LEU A 62 3.83 -23.96 -2.04
N TYR A 63 3.69 -23.34 -0.87
CA TYR A 63 4.72 -22.51 -0.24
C TYR A 63 5.71 -23.30 0.65
N LYS A 64 5.45 -24.60 0.90
CA LYS A 64 6.37 -25.48 1.62
C LYS A 64 7.64 -25.72 0.78
N CYS A 65 8.79 -25.25 1.26
CA CYS A 65 10.06 -25.41 0.54
C CYS A 65 10.41 -26.91 0.49
N LYS A 66 10.57 -27.46 -0.71
CA LYS A 66 10.88 -28.89 -0.92
C LYS A 66 12.22 -29.32 -0.32
N GLU A 67 13.13 -28.37 -0.05
CA GLU A 67 14.44 -28.67 0.54
C GLU A 67 14.34 -29.13 2.00
N GLU A 68 13.30 -28.75 2.75
CA GLU A 68 13.08 -29.25 4.13
C GLU A 68 12.82 -30.76 4.16
N ILE A 69 12.18 -31.30 3.11
CA ILE A 69 11.85 -32.73 3.00
C ILE A 69 13.12 -33.58 2.86
N LEU A 70 14.15 -33.07 2.20
CA LEU A 70 15.40 -33.80 1.98
C LEU A 70 16.25 -33.93 3.26
N GLU A 71 16.13 -33.01 4.22
CA GLU A 71 16.86 -33.13 5.49
C GLU A 71 16.19 -34.08 6.48
N GLU A 72 14.86 -34.20 6.53
CA GLU A 72 14.19 -35.13 7.46
C GLU A 72 14.34 -36.59 7.00
N ASP A 73 14.12 -36.89 5.72
CA ASP A 73 14.19 -38.27 5.20
C ASP A 73 15.63 -38.84 5.20
N VAL A 74 16.65 -37.98 5.01
CA VAL A 74 18.05 -38.43 5.04
C VAL A 74 18.58 -38.57 6.47
N LYS A 75 18.00 -37.82 7.43
CA LYS A 75 18.44 -37.87 8.83
C LYS A 75 17.99 -39.13 9.55
N GLU A 76 16.83 -39.71 9.28
CA GLU A 76 16.41 -40.93 10.00
C GLU A 76 17.20 -42.19 9.61
N GLU A 77 17.57 -42.38 8.33
CA GLU A 77 18.34 -43.57 7.93
C GLU A 77 19.86 -43.45 8.12
N LYS A 78 20.47 -42.27 7.94
CA LYS A 78 21.94 -42.12 8.06
C LYS A 78 22.43 -41.75 9.45
N ILE A 79 21.63 -41.10 10.31
CA ILE A 79 22.08 -40.71 11.66
C ILE A 79 22.21 -41.94 12.57
N GLY A 80 21.41 -43.00 12.39
CA GLY A 80 21.53 -44.23 13.17
C GLY A 80 22.89 -44.93 12.99
N LEU A 81 23.44 -44.90 11.77
CA LEU A 81 24.73 -45.52 11.45
C LEU A 81 25.91 -44.62 11.88
N LEU A 82 25.81 -43.31 11.65
CA LEU A 82 26.89 -42.36 11.96
C LEU A 82 26.99 -42.04 13.46
N LYS A 83 25.89 -41.98 14.23
CA LYS A 83 25.96 -41.81 15.71
C LYS A 83 26.67 -42.98 16.41
N ARG A 84 26.58 -44.20 15.88
CA ARG A 84 27.30 -45.37 16.41
C ARG A 84 28.81 -45.32 16.15
N ILE A 85 29.23 -44.71 15.04
CA ILE A 85 30.65 -44.55 14.70
C ILE A 85 31.23 -43.32 15.44
N TRP A 86 30.45 -42.23 15.54
CA TRP A 86 30.90 -40.95 16.11
C TRP A 86 31.11 -41.01 17.64
N ASN A 87 30.24 -41.71 18.39
CA ASN A 87 30.38 -41.84 19.84
C ASN A 87 31.59 -42.70 20.29
N LYS A 88 32.28 -43.36 19.35
CA LYS A 88 33.48 -44.15 19.65
C LYS A 88 34.79 -43.38 19.48
N CYS A 89 34.79 -42.22 18.81
CA CYS A 89 36.04 -41.60 18.35
C CYS A 89 36.38 -40.23 18.97
N TRP A 90 35.46 -39.50 19.60
CA TRP A 90 35.81 -38.17 20.13
C TRP A 90 35.33 -37.90 21.56
N LYS A 91 36.27 -38.00 22.49
CA LYS A 91 36.34 -37.16 23.70
C LYS A 91 37.46 -36.13 23.50
N LYS A 92 37.15 -34.90 23.87
CA LYS A 92 37.99 -33.68 24.00
C LYS A 92 38.04 -32.74 22.80
N GLY A 93 37.35 -31.62 22.98
CA GLY A 93 37.97 -30.30 23.01
C GLY A 93 38.06 -29.58 21.68
N GLU A 94 37.01 -28.84 21.33
CA GLU A 94 37.03 -27.52 20.68
C GLU A 94 35.60 -27.19 20.24
N ASP A 95 34.96 -26.24 20.92
CA ASP A 95 33.72 -25.61 20.45
C ASP A 95 34.06 -24.74 19.23
N LYS A 96 34.22 -25.38 18.07
CA LYS A 96 34.20 -24.67 16.80
C LYS A 96 32.79 -24.15 16.61
N ASN A 97 32.65 -22.84 16.76
CA ASN A 97 31.47 -22.08 16.41
C ASN A 97 31.28 -22.19 14.88
N ILE A 98 30.72 -23.31 14.43
CA ILE A 98 30.38 -23.55 13.03
C ILE A 98 29.22 -22.61 12.73
N GLY A 99 29.54 -21.41 12.23
CA GLY A 99 28.55 -20.50 11.68
C GLY A 99 27.78 -21.25 10.60
N LYS A 100 26.53 -21.63 10.92
CA LYS A 100 25.64 -22.31 9.99
C LYS A 100 25.35 -21.31 8.87
N VAL A 101 26.05 -21.45 7.74
CA VAL A 101 25.78 -20.64 6.55
C VAL A 101 24.38 -21.01 6.08
N MET A 102 23.43 -20.12 6.33
CA MET A 102 22.04 -20.30 5.94
C MET A 102 21.95 -20.20 4.42
N LYS A 103 21.83 -21.34 3.74
CA LYS A 103 21.54 -21.33 2.29
C LYS A 103 20.11 -20.83 2.11
N ARG A 104 19.94 -19.80 1.27
CA ARG A 104 18.62 -19.28 0.93
C ARG A 104 17.93 -20.27 -0.02
N CYS A 105 16.73 -20.73 0.34
CA CYS A 105 15.88 -21.56 -0.52
C CYS A 105 15.58 -20.79 -1.82
N THR A 106 15.84 -21.41 -2.98
CA THR A 106 15.61 -20.81 -4.31
C THR A 106 14.30 -21.26 -4.94
N CYS A 107 13.37 -21.81 -4.15
CA CYS A 107 12.06 -22.19 -4.66
C CYS A 107 11.31 -20.97 -5.20
N ASP A 108 10.58 -21.21 -6.29
CA ASP A 108 9.66 -20.22 -6.87
C ASP A 108 8.62 -19.79 -5.82
N TRP A 109 8.12 -20.71 -4.99
CA TRP A 109 7.10 -20.43 -3.98
C TRP A 109 7.69 -20.77 -2.63
N ARG A 110 7.78 -19.79 -1.72
CA ARG A 110 8.21 -20.04 -0.35
C ARG A 110 7.67 -19.04 0.67
N PHE A 111 7.56 -19.49 1.92
CA PHE A 111 7.42 -18.58 3.03
C PHE A 111 8.72 -17.79 3.26
N ILE A 112 8.58 -16.51 3.59
CA ILE A 112 9.66 -15.71 4.14
C ILE A 112 9.69 -15.96 5.64
N SER A 113 10.81 -16.45 6.15
CA SER A 113 10.94 -16.71 7.58
C SER A 113 11.40 -15.45 8.32
N ASN A 114 11.05 -15.35 9.60
CA ASN A 114 11.57 -14.30 10.48
C ASN A 114 13.07 -14.44 10.72
N GLU A 115 13.66 -15.61 10.46
CA GLU A 115 15.11 -15.83 10.55
C GLU A 115 15.87 -15.13 9.41
N GLU A 116 15.19 -14.74 8.33
CA GLU A 116 15.74 -13.86 7.28
C GLU A 116 15.81 -12.38 7.70
N LEU A 117 15.29 -12.05 8.89
CA LEU A 117 15.54 -10.75 9.50
C LEU A 117 16.95 -10.77 10.08
N GLU A 118 17.79 -9.84 9.64
CA GLU A 118 19.04 -9.57 10.34
C GLU A 118 18.71 -9.13 11.78
N PRO A 119 19.57 -9.43 12.78
CA PRO A 119 19.31 -9.11 14.16
C PRO A 119 18.95 -7.63 14.33
N PHE A 120 17.65 -7.39 14.57
CA PHE A 120 17.11 -6.03 14.65
C PHE A 120 17.03 -5.64 16.12
N ASN A 121 18.11 -5.07 16.65
CA ASN A 121 18.15 -4.54 18.00
C ASN A 121 17.60 -3.12 18.03
N PHE A 122 16.27 -3.01 18.13
CA PHE A 122 15.60 -1.74 18.37
C PHE A 122 15.54 -1.47 19.88
N PRO A 123 16.21 -0.41 20.40
CA PRO A 123 16.08 -0.04 21.80
C PRO A 123 14.64 0.45 22.05
N ILE A 124 13.90 -0.28 22.88
CA ILE A 124 12.52 0.08 23.25
C ILE A 124 12.56 0.96 24.50
N SER A 125 12.01 2.17 24.41
CA SER A 125 11.80 3.02 25.58
C SER A 125 10.67 2.45 26.47
N SER A 126 10.67 2.77 27.76
CA SER A 126 9.58 2.35 28.66
C SER A 126 8.21 2.84 28.20
N GLN A 127 8.14 4.03 27.58
CA GLN A 127 6.92 4.57 27.00
C GLN A 127 6.42 3.72 25.83
N LEU A 128 7.30 3.37 24.88
CA LEU A 128 6.93 2.56 23.72
C LEU A 128 6.56 1.14 24.13
N PHE A 129 7.27 0.57 25.12
CA PHE A 129 6.95 -0.72 25.71
C PHE A 129 5.51 -0.73 26.26
N ASN A 130 5.13 0.26 27.07
CA ASN A 130 3.79 0.35 27.64
C ASN A 130 2.72 0.56 26.56
N LYS A 131 3.02 1.35 25.53
CA LYS A 131 2.12 1.56 24.37
C LYS A 131 1.86 0.25 23.63
N TRP A 132 2.91 -0.51 23.34
CA TRP A 132 2.79 -1.80 22.65
C TRP A 132 2.12 -2.86 23.51
N GLN A 133 2.41 -2.89 24.81
CA GLN A 133 1.70 -3.78 25.74
C GLN A 133 0.20 -3.48 25.75
N THR A 134 -0.17 -2.19 25.80
CA THR A 134 -1.59 -1.78 25.72
C THR A 134 -2.26 -2.27 24.43
N ALA A 135 -1.57 -2.21 23.29
CA ALA A 135 -2.09 -2.70 22.02
C ALA A 135 -2.30 -4.22 21.99
N ILE A 136 -1.39 -4.98 22.62
CA ILE A 136 -1.52 -6.44 22.80
C ILE A 136 -2.74 -6.74 23.67
N ASP A 137 -2.86 -6.05 24.81
CA ASP A 137 -3.96 -6.24 25.76
C ASP A 137 -5.33 -5.91 25.12
N GLN A 138 -5.36 -4.91 24.23
CA GLN A 138 -6.54 -4.52 23.44
C GLN A 138 -6.76 -5.39 22.19
N GLN A 139 -5.84 -6.31 21.88
CA GLN A 139 -5.87 -7.15 20.68
C GLN A 139 -6.02 -6.35 19.37
N ILE A 140 -5.26 -5.27 19.22
CA ILE A 140 -5.26 -4.50 17.97
C ILE A 140 -4.68 -5.38 16.85
N PRO A 141 -5.43 -5.66 15.77
CA PRO A 141 -4.96 -6.56 14.72
C PRO A 141 -3.95 -5.87 13.80
N THR A 142 -3.02 -6.64 13.25
CA THR A 142 -2.06 -6.22 12.22
C THR A 142 -2.74 -5.86 10.91
N TYR A 143 -3.82 -6.58 10.59
CA TYR A 143 -4.58 -6.42 9.35
C TYR A 143 -5.96 -5.83 9.64
N LEU A 144 -6.41 -4.95 8.74
CA LEU A 144 -7.80 -4.56 8.64
C LEU A 144 -8.48 -5.49 7.64
N ASP A 145 -9.45 -6.27 8.11
CA ASP A 145 -10.39 -6.96 7.23
C ASP A 145 -11.31 -5.91 6.57
N ILE A 146 -11.21 -5.82 5.26
CA ILE A 146 -12.03 -4.93 4.42
C ILE A 146 -13.18 -5.67 3.75
N GLY A 147 -13.28 -6.99 3.98
CA GLY A 147 -14.43 -7.79 3.61
C GLY A 147 -15.23 -8.23 4.84
N GLU A 148 -15.77 -9.44 4.75
CA GLU A 148 -16.53 -10.11 5.82
C GLU A 148 -15.84 -11.39 6.28
N HIS A 149 -14.52 -11.42 6.20
CA HIS A 149 -13.80 -12.59 6.68
C HIS A 149 -13.50 -12.37 8.15
N PRO A 150 -13.85 -13.32 9.03
CA PRO A 150 -13.31 -13.28 10.37
C PRO A 150 -11.78 -13.16 10.25
N LEU A 151 -11.20 -12.30 11.11
CA LEU A 151 -9.76 -12.14 11.18
C LEU A 151 -9.17 -13.45 11.71
N ASP A 152 -8.98 -14.39 10.80
CA ASP A 152 -8.45 -15.73 11.06
C ASP A 152 -6.92 -15.69 11.03
N GLU A 153 -6.27 -16.69 11.64
CA GLU A 153 -4.81 -16.74 11.80
C GLU A 153 -4.02 -16.95 10.48
N ASP A 154 -4.69 -17.16 9.35
CA ASP A 154 -4.07 -17.59 8.08
C ASP A 154 -4.04 -16.49 7.00
N ILE A 155 -3.80 -15.25 7.42
CA ILE A 155 -3.57 -14.13 6.50
C ILE A 155 -2.07 -14.04 6.18
N ALA A 156 -1.74 -13.91 4.90
CA ALA A 156 -0.39 -13.65 4.43
C ALA A 156 -0.34 -12.50 3.42
N ILE A 157 0.80 -11.81 3.41
CA ILE A 157 1.16 -10.84 2.39
C ILE A 157 1.91 -11.59 1.29
N ILE A 158 1.39 -11.54 0.07
CA ILE A 158 2.04 -12.16 -1.09
C ILE A 158 2.82 -11.09 -1.84
N LEU A 159 4.11 -11.35 -2.04
CA LEU A 159 5.04 -10.49 -2.76
C LEU A 159 5.46 -11.19 -4.06
N ILE A 160 5.31 -10.50 -5.18
CA ILE A 160 5.82 -10.94 -6.49
C ILE A 160 6.91 -9.94 -6.91
N PRO A 161 8.20 -10.32 -6.86
CA PRO A 161 9.28 -9.41 -7.22
C PRO A 161 9.25 -8.98 -8.68
N ASP A 162 9.02 -9.95 -9.58
CA ASP A 162 9.02 -9.77 -11.03
C ASP A 162 7.91 -10.64 -11.65
N TYR A 163 7.03 -10.07 -12.47
CA TYR A 163 6.00 -10.84 -13.18
C TYR A 163 6.57 -11.88 -14.16
N HIS A 164 7.80 -11.68 -14.61
CA HIS A 164 8.47 -12.63 -15.52
C HIS A 164 9.09 -13.81 -14.77
N VAL A 165 9.33 -13.65 -13.48
CA VAL A 165 9.84 -14.72 -12.62
C VAL A 165 8.63 -15.34 -11.92
N ARG A 166 8.49 -16.67 -11.95
CA ARG A 166 7.39 -17.36 -11.25
C ARG A 166 7.55 -17.33 -9.72
N GLN A 167 8.33 -16.39 -9.19
CA GLN A 167 8.64 -16.30 -7.78
C GLN A 167 7.52 -15.57 -7.02
N GLN A 168 6.94 -16.26 -6.04
CA GLN A 168 6.00 -15.72 -5.08
C GLN A 168 6.53 -15.97 -3.67
N LEU A 169 6.55 -14.90 -2.88
CA LEU A 169 6.97 -14.96 -1.49
C LEU A 169 5.77 -14.69 -0.61
N ALA A 170 5.49 -15.59 0.33
CA ALA A 170 4.45 -15.41 1.33
C ALA A 170 5.08 -14.94 2.65
N LEU A 171 4.69 -13.77 3.12
CA LEU A 171 5.06 -13.26 4.44
C LEU A 171 3.86 -13.41 5.38
N LYS A 172 4.02 -14.26 6.40
CA LYS A 172 3.03 -14.44 7.46
C LYS A 172 3.43 -13.62 8.68
N LEU A 173 2.60 -12.63 9.03
CA LEU A 173 2.72 -11.88 10.28
C LEU A 173 1.61 -12.31 11.26
N PRO A 174 1.85 -12.22 12.58
CA PRO A 174 0.80 -12.42 13.58
C PRO A 174 -0.38 -11.50 13.30
N VAL A 175 -1.59 -12.06 13.23
CA VAL A 175 -2.81 -11.26 13.06
C VAL A 175 -3.10 -10.47 14.31
N PHE A 176 -2.98 -11.11 15.47
CA PHE A 176 -3.03 -10.49 16.80
C PHE A 176 -1.71 -10.77 17.51
N PRO A 177 -0.79 -9.79 17.62
CA PRO A 177 0.48 -10.01 18.28
C PRO A 177 0.28 -10.37 19.75
N LYS A 178 0.93 -11.42 20.22
CA LYS A 178 0.77 -11.98 21.57
C LYS A 178 1.80 -11.46 22.57
N ASN A 179 2.89 -10.88 22.07
CA ASN A 179 4.00 -10.39 22.87
C ASN A 179 4.79 -9.31 22.13
N ILE A 180 5.71 -8.65 22.84
CA ILE A 180 6.54 -7.55 22.32
C ILE A 180 7.47 -7.99 21.19
N GLU A 181 7.96 -9.23 21.19
CA GLU A 181 8.83 -9.73 20.12
C GLU A 181 8.06 -9.87 18.79
N GLU A 182 6.80 -10.30 18.83
CA GLU A 182 5.93 -10.31 17.66
C GLU A 182 5.67 -8.90 17.12
N ILE A 183 5.49 -7.90 17.99
CA ILE A 183 5.37 -6.50 17.55
C ILE A 183 6.67 -6.00 16.89
N LYS A 184 7.85 -6.35 17.43
CA LYS A 184 9.13 -6.01 16.78
C LYS A 184 9.25 -6.62 15.38
N ILE A 185 8.80 -7.87 15.21
CA ILE A 185 8.78 -8.54 13.90
C ILE A 185 7.86 -7.79 12.94
N ILE A 186 6.65 -7.43 13.37
CA ILE A 186 5.70 -6.64 12.56
C ILE A 186 6.33 -5.29 12.18
N LEU A 187 6.89 -4.56 13.15
CA LEU A 187 7.57 -3.28 12.92
C LEU A 187 8.66 -3.41 11.85
N CYS A 188 9.53 -4.41 11.98
CA CYS A 188 10.64 -4.63 11.06
C CYS A 188 10.13 -4.89 9.64
N TRP A 189 9.10 -5.72 9.49
CA TRP A 189 8.50 -6.02 8.19
C TRP A 189 7.75 -4.83 7.60
N PHE A 190 6.96 -4.10 8.39
CA PHE A 190 6.29 -2.89 7.91
C PHE A 190 7.32 -1.88 7.41
N TYR A 191 8.39 -1.66 8.19
CA TYR A 191 9.46 -0.77 7.80
C TYR A 191 10.13 -1.19 6.47
N ARG A 192 10.40 -2.49 6.27
CA ARG A 192 10.92 -3.02 5.00
C ARG A 192 9.94 -2.84 3.83
N LEU A 193 8.65 -3.11 4.04
CA LEU A 193 7.64 -3.02 3.00
C LEU A 193 7.37 -1.58 2.58
N PHE A 194 7.33 -0.64 3.52
CA PHE A 194 7.07 0.77 3.24
C PHE A 194 8.23 1.45 2.50
N GLN A 195 9.44 0.89 2.60
CA GLN A 195 10.58 1.31 1.78
C GLN A 195 10.67 0.64 0.40
N CYS A 196 9.75 -0.27 0.08
CA CYS A 196 9.66 -0.81 -1.27
C CYS A 196 8.89 0.14 -2.21
N TYR A 197 9.08 -0.05 -3.50
CA TYR A 197 8.24 0.54 -4.54
C TYR A 197 7.55 -0.57 -5.33
N PHE A 198 6.23 -0.58 -5.31
CA PHE A 198 5.43 -1.63 -5.94
C PHE A 198 4.93 -1.21 -7.32
N GLY A 199 5.05 -2.07 -8.32
CA GLY A 199 4.40 -1.88 -9.61
C GLY A 199 2.88 -1.83 -9.45
N SER A 200 2.33 -2.74 -8.65
CA SER A 200 0.91 -2.75 -8.30
C SER A 200 0.71 -3.15 -6.84
N ILE A 201 -0.29 -2.55 -6.19
CA ILE A 201 -0.83 -3.00 -4.90
C ILE A 201 -2.27 -3.36 -5.11
N THR A 202 -2.70 -4.51 -4.57
CA THR A 202 -4.08 -4.94 -4.67
C THR A 202 -4.64 -5.28 -3.30
N TYR A 203 -5.71 -4.55 -2.94
CA TYR A 203 -6.49 -4.74 -1.72
C TYR A 203 -7.81 -5.42 -2.11
N ASN A 204 -7.93 -6.70 -1.78
CA ASN A 204 -9.14 -7.49 -2.04
C ASN A 204 -9.95 -7.68 -0.76
N ASN A 205 -9.33 -8.35 0.23
CA ASN A 205 -9.99 -8.77 1.46
C ASN A 205 -9.34 -8.18 2.71
N PHE A 206 -8.05 -7.89 2.64
CA PHE A 206 -7.30 -7.36 3.77
C PHE A 206 -6.39 -6.23 3.31
N MET A 207 -6.05 -5.37 4.27
CA MET A 207 -5.00 -4.38 4.16
C MET A 207 -4.33 -4.19 5.52
N PHE A 208 -3.30 -3.36 5.61
CA PHE A 208 -2.72 -3.02 6.90
C PHE A 208 -3.70 -2.23 7.76
N ASN A 209 -3.77 -2.54 9.05
CA ASN A 209 -4.58 -1.77 9.98
C ASN A 209 -3.93 -0.39 10.20
N PRO A 210 -4.61 0.73 9.84
CA PRO A 210 -4.05 2.07 10.05
C PRO A 210 -3.76 2.37 11.53
N GLU A 211 -4.49 1.77 12.47
CA GLU A 211 -4.23 1.90 13.89
C GLU A 211 -2.92 1.21 14.28
N MET A 212 -2.65 0.01 13.74
CA MET A 212 -1.38 -0.67 13.93
C MET A 212 -0.22 0.13 13.32
N VAL A 213 -0.37 0.68 12.11
CA VAL A 213 0.66 1.55 11.50
C VAL A 213 0.95 2.76 12.40
N LYS A 214 -0.08 3.44 12.88
CA LYS A 214 0.05 4.56 13.82
C LYS A 214 0.69 4.15 15.16
N LEU A 215 0.39 2.95 15.64
CA LEU A 215 0.99 2.41 16.86
C LEU A 215 2.51 2.25 16.71
N LEU A 216 2.94 1.73 15.56
CA LEU A 216 4.33 1.38 15.26
C LEU A 216 5.22 2.58 14.93
N PHE A 217 4.65 3.65 14.38
CA PHE A 217 5.41 4.79 13.86
C PHE A 217 4.98 6.15 14.43
N ASP A 218 4.33 6.20 15.59
CA ASP A 218 4.09 7.44 16.38
C ASP A 218 3.62 8.69 15.60
N ASP A 219 2.56 8.56 14.79
CA ASP A 219 2.03 9.65 13.93
C ASP A 219 3.06 10.28 12.94
N ASP A 220 4.22 9.64 12.76
CA ASP A 220 5.21 10.06 11.78
C ASP A 220 4.62 9.86 10.37
N ASN A 221 4.17 10.97 9.79
CA ASN A 221 3.52 11.05 8.48
C ASN A 221 4.41 10.62 7.29
N TYR A 222 5.64 10.19 7.55
CA TYR A 222 6.66 9.95 6.52
C TYR A 222 6.57 8.55 5.94
N LEU A 223 6.17 7.55 6.71
CA LEU A 223 6.11 6.17 6.21
C LEU A 223 4.84 5.96 5.40
N LYS A 224 5.00 5.98 4.07
CA LYS A 224 3.93 5.68 3.13
C LYS A 224 4.32 4.55 2.19
N LEU A 225 3.40 3.62 2.04
CA LEU A 225 3.53 2.54 1.07
C LEU A 225 3.43 3.15 -0.33
N SER A 226 4.44 2.95 -1.18
CA SER A 226 4.51 3.59 -2.49
C SER A 226 4.27 2.60 -3.62
N SER A 227 3.46 2.99 -4.60
CA SER A 227 3.22 2.17 -5.77
C SER A 227 2.90 2.95 -7.04
N CYS A 228 3.08 2.29 -8.17
CA CYS A 228 2.65 2.78 -9.47
C CYS A 228 1.12 2.74 -9.57
N VAL A 229 0.55 1.57 -9.30
CA VAL A 229 -0.89 1.30 -9.42
C VAL A 229 -1.44 0.79 -8.09
N VAL A 230 -2.57 1.34 -7.65
CA VAL A 230 -3.35 0.80 -6.53
C VAL A 230 -4.70 0.35 -7.04
N ARG A 231 -5.05 -0.90 -6.76
CA ARG A 231 -6.38 -1.46 -7.01
C ARG A 231 -7.02 -1.85 -5.71
N PHE A 232 -8.12 -1.19 -5.40
CA PHE A 232 -9.02 -1.56 -4.33
C PHE A 232 -10.26 -2.13 -4.99
N SER A 233 -10.37 -3.46 -5.00
CA SER A 233 -11.46 -4.13 -5.71
C SER A 233 -12.22 -5.06 -4.80
N TYR A 234 -13.45 -4.66 -4.47
CA TYR A 234 -14.41 -5.49 -3.79
C TYR A 234 -15.42 -6.01 -4.83
N TRP A 235 -15.29 -7.28 -5.21
CA TRP A 235 -16.08 -7.89 -6.28
C TRP A 235 -17.38 -8.54 -5.79
N TYR A 236 -17.48 -8.83 -4.49
CA TYR A 236 -18.62 -9.56 -3.92
C TYR A 236 -19.70 -8.59 -3.41
N LEU A 237 -20.95 -8.97 -3.61
CA LEU A 237 -22.08 -8.07 -3.80
C LEU A 237 -22.79 -7.59 -2.53
N TYR A 238 -22.27 -7.87 -1.33
CA TYR A 238 -23.13 -7.81 -0.16
C TYR A 238 -22.64 -6.92 0.99
N ASP A 239 -21.35 -6.64 1.14
CA ASP A 239 -20.89 -5.89 2.32
C ASP A 239 -19.84 -4.82 2.08
N LYS A 240 -19.84 -3.87 3.01
CA LYS A 240 -19.50 -2.48 2.71
C LYS A 240 -18.04 -2.23 3.10
N PRO A 241 -17.18 -1.80 2.16
CA PRO A 241 -15.77 -1.60 2.45
C PRO A 241 -15.63 -0.55 3.53
N LYS A 242 -14.96 -0.91 4.63
CA LYS A 242 -14.87 -0.07 5.83
C LYS A 242 -14.18 1.25 5.50
N ILE A 243 -14.71 2.37 6.00
CA ILE A 243 -14.15 3.73 5.84
C ILE A 243 -12.66 3.82 6.18
N ASN A 244 -12.22 2.97 7.11
CA ASN A 244 -10.81 2.81 7.49
C ASN A 244 -9.89 2.46 6.31
N ALA A 245 -10.40 1.83 5.26
CA ALA A 245 -9.64 1.54 4.05
C ALA A 245 -9.32 2.80 3.24
N LEU A 246 -10.32 3.66 3.03
CA LEU A 246 -10.09 4.96 2.40
C LEU A 246 -9.19 5.84 3.26
N LYS A 247 -9.36 5.80 4.59
CA LYS A 247 -8.47 6.49 5.51
C LYS A 247 -7.03 6.01 5.35
N PHE A 248 -6.82 4.69 5.28
CA PHE A 248 -5.50 4.12 5.03
C PHE A 248 -4.89 4.63 3.72
N ILE A 249 -5.65 4.59 2.62
CA ILE A 249 -5.17 5.08 1.32
C ILE A 249 -4.85 6.58 1.37
N ALA A 250 -5.70 7.38 2.03
CA ALA A 250 -5.50 8.82 2.14
C ALA A 250 -4.25 9.20 2.97
N ASP A 251 -3.95 8.43 4.02
CA ASP A 251 -2.93 8.78 5.01
C ASP A 251 -1.60 8.08 4.76
N TYR A 252 -1.62 6.82 4.32
CA TYR A 252 -0.44 5.92 4.29
C TYR A 252 -0.09 5.38 2.90
N GLN A 253 -0.78 5.78 1.83
CA GLN A 253 -0.48 5.33 0.47
C GLN A 253 0.02 6.49 -0.40
N ILE A 254 1.14 6.27 -1.10
CA ILE A 254 1.57 7.07 -2.24
C ILE A 254 1.22 6.29 -3.50
N VAL A 255 0.54 6.95 -4.43
CA VAL A 255 0.19 6.43 -5.75
C VAL A 255 0.86 7.32 -6.78
N ASN A 256 1.56 6.75 -7.75
CA ASN A 256 2.27 7.52 -8.77
C ASN A 256 1.47 7.62 -10.08
N GLU A 257 0.84 6.54 -10.53
CA GLU A 257 0.15 6.52 -11.82
C GLU A 257 -1.36 6.42 -11.68
N SER A 258 -1.88 5.30 -11.16
CA SER A 258 -3.32 5.06 -11.18
C SER A 258 -3.88 4.47 -9.90
N LEU A 259 -5.07 4.93 -9.55
CA LEU A 259 -5.88 4.44 -8.45
C LEU A 259 -7.22 3.94 -8.99
N THR A 260 -7.58 2.72 -8.67
CA THR A 260 -8.91 2.17 -8.95
C THR A 260 -9.57 1.81 -7.63
N LEU A 261 -10.72 2.42 -7.34
CA LEU A 261 -11.51 2.21 -6.13
C LEU A 261 -12.90 1.67 -6.48
N HIS A 262 -13.19 0.43 -6.08
CA HIS A 262 -14.55 -0.10 -6.09
C HIS A 262 -15.09 -0.12 -4.67
N TYR A 263 -16.17 0.62 -4.42
CA TYR A 263 -16.75 0.68 -3.09
C TYR A 263 -18.26 0.96 -3.10
N ASP A 264 -18.94 0.49 -2.05
CA ASP A 264 -20.39 0.62 -1.86
C ASP A 264 -20.69 1.00 -0.39
N PRO A 265 -20.70 2.30 -0.05
CA PRO A 265 -20.79 2.77 1.33
C PRO A 265 -22.20 2.65 1.91
N LEU A 266 -22.31 2.65 3.24
CA LEU A 266 -23.57 2.86 3.94
C LEU A 266 -24.07 4.29 3.70
N CYS A 267 -25.40 4.47 3.54
CA CYS A 267 -26.00 5.79 3.39
C CYS A 267 -25.63 6.76 4.53
N GLU A 268 -25.47 6.25 5.75
CA GLU A 268 -25.13 7.06 6.93
C GLU A 268 -23.68 7.59 6.92
N ASP A 269 -22.79 6.94 6.16
CA ASP A 269 -21.37 7.32 6.11
C ASP A 269 -20.99 8.13 4.87
N PHE A 270 -21.91 8.35 3.92
CA PHE A 270 -21.61 8.95 2.60
C PHE A 270 -20.75 10.22 2.68
N LYS A 271 -21.02 11.08 3.65
CA LYS A 271 -20.24 12.29 3.88
C LYS A 271 -18.77 11.97 4.20
N GLN A 272 -18.52 11.04 5.12
CA GLN A 272 -17.17 10.67 5.53
C GLN A 272 -16.39 10.01 4.39
N TYR A 273 -17.04 9.14 3.59
CA TYR A 273 -16.41 8.57 2.39
C TYR A 273 -16.05 9.68 1.40
N SER A 274 -16.97 10.61 1.16
CA SER A 274 -16.74 11.76 0.27
C SER A 274 -15.57 12.61 0.75
N GLU A 275 -15.40 12.80 2.07
CA GLU A 275 -14.29 13.59 2.63
C GLU A 275 -12.93 12.94 2.35
N TYR A 276 -12.79 11.63 2.58
CA TYR A 276 -11.55 10.91 2.29
C TYR A 276 -11.27 10.79 0.79
N LEU A 277 -12.30 10.54 -0.02
CA LEU A 277 -12.15 10.50 -1.48
C LEU A 277 -11.72 11.86 -2.02
N PHE A 278 -12.37 12.93 -1.57
CA PHE A 278 -11.97 14.28 -1.91
C PHE A 278 -10.52 14.54 -1.54
N LYS A 279 -10.10 14.18 -0.31
CA LYS A 279 -8.70 14.28 0.13
C LYS A 279 -7.74 13.51 -0.78
N ILE A 280 -8.08 12.28 -1.20
CA ILE A 280 -7.28 11.47 -2.12
C ILE A 280 -7.17 12.14 -3.50
N LEU A 281 -8.29 12.62 -4.04
CA LEU A 281 -8.36 13.18 -5.39
C LEU A 281 -7.66 14.54 -5.53
N ILE A 282 -7.61 15.35 -4.47
CA ILE A 282 -6.96 16.67 -4.51
C ILE A 282 -5.50 16.66 -4.08
N ASN A 283 -5.07 15.66 -3.29
CA ASN A 283 -3.69 15.57 -2.78
C ASN A 283 -2.87 14.42 -3.36
N GLY A 284 -3.47 13.59 -4.21
CA GLY A 284 -2.85 12.37 -4.70
C GLY A 284 -1.68 12.60 -5.67
N GLY A 285 -1.76 13.62 -6.52
CA GLY A 285 -0.72 13.97 -7.51
C GLY A 285 -0.55 12.95 -8.65
N PHE A 286 -1.36 11.89 -8.69
CA PHE A 286 -1.25 10.83 -9.69
C PHE A 286 -2.08 11.09 -10.96
N ARG A 287 -1.84 10.27 -11.98
CA ARG A 287 -2.37 10.50 -13.33
C ARG A 287 -3.86 10.21 -13.46
N ARG A 288 -4.34 9.14 -12.82
CA ARG A 288 -5.70 8.64 -13.02
C ARG A 288 -6.33 8.08 -11.75
N ALA A 289 -7.55 8.51 -11.45
CA ALA A 289 -8.43 7.88 -10.47
C ALA A 289 -9.68 7.34 -11.16
N ASP A 290 -9.95 6.05 -11.02
CA ASP A 290 -11.22 5.45 -11.38
C ASP A 290 -11.97 5.08 -10.09
N VAL A 291 -13.10 5.75 -9.85
CA VAL A 291 -13.90 5.62 -8.63
C VAL A 291 -15.26 5.04 -9.01
N PHE A 292 -15.47 3.78 -8.66
CA PHE A 292 -16.67 3.01 -8.98
C PHE A 292 -17.53 2.85 -7.74
N ASN A 293 -18.79 3.28 -7.83
CA ASN A 293 -19.73 3.14 -6.74
C ASN A 293 -21.17 3.12 -7.25
N ARG A 294 -21.94 2.13 -6.82
CA ARG A 294 -23.30 1.92 -7.31
C ARG A 294 -24.37 2.62 -6.46
N SER A 295 -24.03 3.03 -5.24
CA SER A 295 -24.99 3.45 -4.22
C SER A 295 -24.83 4.90 -3.76
N LEU A 296 -23.70 5.56 -4.04
CA LEU A 296 -23.49 6.96 -3.69
C LEU A 296 -24.36 7.83 -4.60
N LYS A 297 -25.54 8.18 -4.09
CA LYS A 297 -26.47 9.11 -4.72
C LYS A 297 -26.14 10.57 -4.42
N ASP A 298 -25.14 10.78 -3.57
CA ASP A 298 -24.75 12.09 -3.11
C ASP A 298 -23.80 12.77 -4.10
N GLU A 299 -24.20 13.95 -4.55
CA GLU A 299 -23.47 14.80 -5.49
C GLU A 299 -22.44 15.68 -4.77
N MET A 300 -22.37 15.67 -3.43
CA MET A 300 -21.45 16.48 -2.63
C MET A 300 -19.99 16.34 -3.09
N LEU A 301 -19.52 15.10 -3.30
CA LEU A 301 -18.14 14.85 -3.75
C LEU A 301 -17.85 15.57 -5.07
N PHE A 302 -18.77 15.49 -6.03
CA PHE A 302 -18.63 16.18 -7.30
C PHE A 302 -18.51 17.69 -7.10
N TYR A 303 -19.43 18.31 -6.37
CA TYR A 303 -19.40 19.76 -6.15
C TYR A 303 -18.18 20.22 -5.35
N TRP A 304 -17.67 19.40 -4.42
CA TRP A 304 -16.41 19.69 -3.73
C TRP A 304 -15.23 19.70 -4.70
N ILE A 305 -15.15 18.73 -5.61
CA ILE A 305 -14.11 18.70 -6.65
C ILE A 305 -14.22 19.93 -7.55
N ILE A 306 -15.43 20.26 -8.03
CA ILE A 306 -15.64 21.45 -8.89
C ILE A 306 -15.24 22.73 -8.17
N ASN A 307 -15.67 22.90 -6.91
CA ASN A 307 -15.31 24.07 -6.12
C ASN A 307 -13.80 24.17 -5.89
N HIS A 308 -13.11 23.05 -5.66
CA HIS A 308 -11.66 23.02 -5.51
C HIS A 308 -10.94 23.41 -6.80
N ILE A 309 -11.38 22.88 -7.96
CA ILE A 309 -10.85 23.25 -9.28
C ILE A 309 -10.95 24.76 -9.50
N GLU A 310 -12.08 25.37 -9.18
CA GLU A 310 -12.29 26.79 -9.44
C GLU A 310 -11.51 27.66 -8.47
N THR A 311 -11.49 27.32 -7.18
CA THR A 311 -11.09 28.23 -6.10
C THR A 311 -9.73 27.93 -5.46
N SER A 312 -9.12 26.77 -5.71
CA SER A 312 -7.83 26.46 -5.08
C SER A 312 -6.70 27.30 -5.70
N ALA A 313 -5.84 27.88 -4.85
CA ALA A 313 -4.61 28.53 -5.30
C ALA A 313 -3.53 27.53 -5.73
N ASP A 314 -3.62 26.28 -5.27
CA ASP A 314 -2.69 25.19 -5.59
C ASP A 314 -3.46 23.97 -6.10
N LEU A 315 -3.23 23.62 -7.36
CA LEU A 315 -3.79 22.45 -8.05
C LEU A 315 -2.69 21.50 -8.53
N THR A 316 -1.46 21.66 -8.04
CA THR A 316 -0.31 20.84 -8.47
C THR A 316 -0.47 19.38 -8.08
N LYS A 317 -1.12 19.10 -6.93
CA LYS A 317 -1.37 17.76 -6.41
C LYS A 317 -2.73 17.17 -6.79
N MET A 318 -3.53 17.89 -7.55
CA MET A 318 -4.82 17.36 -8.00
C MET A 318 -4.60 16.24 -9.03
N VAL A 319 -5.35 15.14 -8.88
CA VAL A 319 -5.34 14.03 -9.85
C VAL A 319 -5.75 14.54 -11.23
N ALA A 320 -4.97 14.17 -12.25
CA ALA A 320 -5.14 14.73 -13.59
C ALA A 320 -6.41 14.24 -14.29
N ASN A 321 -6.75 12.96 -14.14
CA ASN A 321 -7.93 12.36 -14.77
C ASN A 321 -8.76 11.63 -13.70
N VAL A 322 -9.98 12.07 -13.47
CA VAL A 322 -10.90 11.46 -12.51
C VAL A 322 -12.10 10.92 -13.25
N LEU A 323 -12.30 9.61 -13.19
CA LEU A 323 -13.51 8.93 -13.63
C LEU A 323 -14.34 8.57 -12.41
N LEU A 324 -15.53 9.14 -12.34
CA LEU A 324 -16.52 8.93 -11.30
C LEU A 324 -17.69 8.14 -11.90
N LEU A 325 -17.80 6.86 -11.56
CA LEU A 325 -18.87 5.98 -12.01
C LEU A 325 -19.87 5.82 -10.87
N PHE A 326 -20.85 6.73 -10.84
CA PHE A 326 -21.89 6.79 -9.82
C PHE A 326 -23.28 6.55 -10.43
N GLY A 327 -23.91 5.46 -10.03
CA GLY A 327 -25.25 5.15 -10.49
C GLY A 327 -26.30 6.08 -9.89
N GLY A 328 -26.93 6.92 -10.73
CA GLY A 328 -28.21 7.54 -10.39
C GLY A 328 -28.15 8.93 -9.76
N TRP A 329 -27.08 9.68 -10.02
CA TRP A 329 -27.06 11.13 -9.78
C TRP A 329 -28.12 11.85 -10.60
N SER A 330 -28.61 12.97 -10.06
CA SER A 330 -29.59 13.81 -10.73
C SER A 330 -28.92 14.71 -11.77
N ASP A 331 -29.67 15.66 -12.33
CA ASP A 331 -29.16 16.58 -13.34
C ASP A 331 -28.07 17.48 -12.76
N LEU A 332 -26.82 17.08 -12.90
CA LEU A 332 -25.65 17.91 -12.60
C LEU A 332 -25.59 19.08 -13.60
N LYS A 333 -25.84 20.30 -13.12
CA LYS A 333 -25.81 21.52 -13.95
C LYS A 333 -24.64 22.40 -13.56
N LEU A 334 -23.72 22.62 -14.50
CA LEU A 334 -22.57 23.54 -14.36
C LEU A 334 -22.65 24.74 -15.31
N SER A 335 -23.78 24.97 -15.99
CA SER A 335 -23.89 25.97 -17.07
C SER A 335 -23.57 27.39 -16.62
N GLU A 336 -23.92 27.77 -15.40
CA GLU A 336 -23.64 29.11 -14.86
C GLU A 336 -22.16 29.30 -14.48
N ARG A 337 -21.44 28.20 -14.28
CA ARG A 337 -20.03 28.19 -13.84
C ARG A 337 -19.05 28.00 -15.00
N ALA A 338 -19.51 27.39 -16.10
CA ALA A 338 -18.65 26.97 -17.19
C ALA A 338 -18.36 28.07 -18.21
N GLU A 339 -17.10 28.15 -18.66
CA GLU A 339 -16.69 29.02 -19.76
C GLU A 339 -17.23 28.52 -21.10
N LYS A 340 -17.33 27.19 -21.23
CA LYS A 340 -17.77 26.50 -22.43
C LYS A 340 -18.78 25.44 -22.07
N PHE A 341 -19.81 25.34 -22.88
CA PHE A 341 -20.85 24.33 -22.78
C PHE A 341 -21.06 23.71 -24.15
N LYS A 342 -21.08 22.37 -24.21
CA LYS A 342 -21.35 21.64 -25.45
C LYS A 342 -22.16 20.39 -25.14
N GLU A 343 -23.30 20.25 -25.79
CA GLU A 343 -24.03 18.98 -25.86
C GLU A 343 -23.45 18.15 -27.02
N LEU A 344 -23.07 16.92 -26.72
CA LEU A 344 -22.47 15.97 -27.64
C LEU A 344 -23.47 14.82 -27.87
N GLY A 345 -24.57 15.13 -28.57
CA GLY A 345 -25.70 14.21 -28.73
C GLY A 345 -26.60 14.17 -27.50
N GLU A 346 -27.44 13.14 -27.41
CA GLU A 346 -28.47 13.03 -26.35
C GLU A 346 -27.92 12.58 -24.99
N THR A 347 -26.74 11.96 -24.96
CA THR A 347 -26.21 11.27 -23.78
C THR A 347 -24.96 11.91 -23.17
N TYR A 348 -24.34 12.90 -23.80
CA TYR A 348 -23.12 13.51 -23.31
C TYR A 348 -23.22 15.03 -23.22
N ILE A 349 -22.80 15.56 -22.08
CA ILE A 349 -22.65 17.00 -21.85
C ILE A 349 -21.19 17.27 -21.48
N SER A 350 -20.60 18.30 -22.08
CA SER A 350 -19.25 18.75 -21.79
C SER A 350 -19.24 20.18 -21.27
N TYR A 351 -18.50 20.41 -20.19
CA TYR A 351 -18.26 21.72 -19.59
C TYR A 351 -16.75 22.00 -19.56
N GLY A 352 -16.35 23.22 -19.91
CA GLY A 352 -14.99 23.71 -19.70
C GLY A 352 -14.93 24.64 -18.49
N LEU A 353 -14.05 24.33 -17.53
CA LEU A 353 -13.77 25.18 -16.36
C LEU A 353 -12.34 25.70 -16.39
N SER A 354 -12.16 26.91 -15.86
CA SER A 354 -10.84 27.46 -15.54
C SER A 354 -10.76 27.79 -14.06
N ASN A 355 -9.57 27.65 -13.50
CA ASN A 355 -9.29 28.10 -12.15
C ASN A 355 -9.22 29.65 -12.08
N ILE A 356 -9.79 30.26 -11.03
CA ILE A 356 -9.85 31.72 -10.90
C ILE A 356 -8.50 32.35 -10.57
N HIS A 357 -7.60 31.61 -9.91
CA HIS A 357 -6.26 32.07 -9.54
C HIS A 357 -5.23 31.81 -10.66
N ASN A 358 -5.48 30.83 -11.52
CA ASN A 358 -4.65 30.48 -12.66
C ASN A 358 -5.50 30.05 -13.87
N PRO A 359 -5.96 30.99 -14.71
CA PRO A 359 -6.81 30.70 -15.87
C PRO A 359 -6.16 29.80 -16.95
N LYS A 360 -4.84 29.54 -16.88
CA LYS A 360 -4.18 28.55 -17.73
C LYS A 360 -4.48 27.11 -17.29
N MET A 361 -4.83 26.92 -16.02
CA MET A 361 -5.25 25.63 -15.50
C MET A 361 -6.71 25.39 -15.87
N LYS A 362 -6.93 24.55 -16.89
CA LYS A 362 -8.25 24.25 -17.43
C LYS A 362 -8.62 22.79 -17.25
N TYR A 363 -9.91 22.54 -17.07
CA TYR A 363 -10.49 21.21 -16.94
C TYR A 363 -11.68 21.05 -17.86
N ASP A 364 -11.76 19.90 -18.52
CA ASP A 364 -12.94 19.45 -19.23
C ASP A 364 -13.71 18.46 -18.35
N ILE A 365 -15.01 18.68 -18.22
CA ILE A 365 -15.91 17.83 -17.44
C ILE A 365 -16.91 17.23 -18.41
N PHE A 366 -16.89 15.91 -18.55
CA PHE A 366 -17.82 15.15 -19.37
C PHE A 366 -18.81 14.46 -18.45
N ILE A 367 -20.10 14.69 -18.67
CA ILE A 367 -21.19 14.05 -17.94
C ILE A 367 -21.89 13.12 -18.93
N HIS A 368 -21.84 11.81 -18.64
CA HIS A 368 -22.56 10.80 -19.38
C HIS A 368 -23.90 10.54 -18.70
N LYS A 369 -25.00 10.62 -19.47
CA LYS A 369 -26.36 10.34 -19.03
C LYS A 369 -26.88 9.06 -19.66
N ARG A 370 -27.62 8.27 -18.89
CA ARG A 370 -28.46 7.19 -19.44
C ARG A 370 -29.70 7.78 -20.10
N ASN A 371 -30.36 7.00 -20.97
CA ASN A 371 -31.60 7.37 -21.67
C ASN A 371 -32.76 7.85 -20.76
N ILE A 372 -32.66 7.62 -19.44
CA ILE A 372 -33.63 8.08 -18.42
C ILE A 372 -33.27 9.45 -17.81
N GLY A 373 -32.31 10.17 -18.37
CA GLY A 373 -31.87 11.50 -17.90
C GLY A 373 -30.94 11.48 -16.67
N LYS A 374 -30.74 10.32 -16.03
CA LYS A 374 -29.83 10.18 -14.89
C LYS A 374 -28.38 10.14 -15.34
N VAL A 375 -27.51 10.77 -14.55
CA VAL A 375 -26.08 10.70 -14.75
C VAL A 375 -25.58 9.29 -14.39
N ASP A 376 -24.77 8.73 -15.29
CA ASP A 376 -24.13 7.43 -15.18
C ASP A 376 -22.66 7.55 -14.77
N SER A 377 -21.97 8.53 -15.37
CA SER A 377 -20.57 8.77 -15.10
C SER A 377 -20.20 10.23 -15.30
N VAL A 378 -19.17 10.66 -14.59
CA VAL A 378 -18.54 11.96 -14.75
C VAL A 378 -17.05 11.74 -14.96
N ILE A 379 -16.49 12.37 -15.99
CA ILE A 379 -15.06 12.40 -16.27
C ILE A 379 -14.58 13.82 -16.10
N ILE A 380 -13.55 14.01 -15.29
CA ILE A 380 -12.88 15.28 -15.07
C ILE A 380 -11.46 15.13 -15.60
N LYS A 381 -11.14 15.87 -16.67
CA LYS A 381 -9.85 15.81 -17.36
C LYS A 381 -9.12 17.14 -17.25
N LYS A 382 -7.92 17.12 -16.69
CA LYS A 382 -6.98 18.25 -16.69
C LYS A 382 -6.43 18.44 -18.11
N MET A 383 -6.50 19.66 -18.64
CA MET A 383 -6.16 19.95 -20.04
C MET A 383 -4.72 20.42 -20.25
N TRP A 384 -4.03 20.84 -19.18
CA TRP A 384 -2.67 21.39 -19.25
C TRP A 384 -1.84 21.00 -18.03
N GLY A 385 -0.52 20.84 -18.22
CA GLY A 385 0.44 20.46 -17.19
C GLY A 385 0.98 19.04 -17.35
N ASP A 386 1.65 18.53 -16.33
CA ASP A 386 2.11 17.15 -16.32
C ASP A 386 0.92 16.18 -16.34
N ASN A 387 1.09 15.01 -16.98
CA ASN A 387 0.12 13.90 -17.03
C ASN A 387 -1.13 14.10 -17.92
N VAL A 388 -1.08 14.97 -18.93
CA VAL A 388 -2.20 15.27 -19.85
C VAL A 388 -2.35 14.25 -21.00
N ASP A 389 -1.28 13.53 -21.36
CA ASP A 389 -1.23 12.63 -22.53
C ASP A 389 -1.98 11.29 -22.37
N TYR A 390 -2.86 11.16 -21.36
CA TYR A 390 -3.64 9.94 -21.19
C TYR A 390 -4.96 10.03 -21.97
N GLU A 391 -5.13 9.12 -22.93
CA GLU A 391 -6.43 8.87 -23.54
C GLU A 391 -7.28 7.99 -22.60
N ILE A 392 -8.47 8.47 -22.27
CA ILE A 392 -9.46 7.66 -21.55
C ILE A 392 -10.17 6.82 -22.63
N THR A 393 -9.76 5.57 -22.75
CA THR A 393 -10.46 4.59 -23.58
C THR A 393 -11.70 4.10 -22.82
N PHE A 394 -12.86 4.28 -23.44
CA PHE A 394 -14.16 3.83 -22.95
C PHE A 394 -14.42 2.35 -23.25
#